data_AF-A0A9J6CZY0-F1
#
_entry.id   AF-A0A9J6CZY0-F1
#
_cell.length_a   1.000
_cell.length_b   1.000
_cell.length_c   1.000
_cell.angle_alpha   90.00
_cell.angle_beta   90.00
_cell.angle_gamma   90.00
#
_symmetry.space_group_name_H-M   'P 1'
#
loop_
_entity.id
_entity.type
_entity.pdbx_description
1 polymer ?
#
loop_
_entity_poly.entity_id
_entity_poly.type
_entity_poly.pdbx_seq_one_letter_code
_entity_poly.pdbx_strand_id
1 'polypeptide(L)'
;MRLGFLVISECGHGSQHAAKVVQASDSRLIYYMAGYVARKSIACTKCAECSQQLLQAKDESPPAAASLTAAVDRGGLLYPSAKLNALVTSL
;
A
#
# COMPACT_ATOMS: atom_id res chain seq x y z
N MET A 1 28.58 -22.18 35.85
CA MET A 1 28.18 -22.77 34.55
C MET A 1 26.66 -22.79 34.48
N ARG A 2 26.12 -22.53 33.28
CA ARG A 2 24.76 -22.03 33.00
C ARG A 2 23.63 -22.93 33.49
N LEU A 3 22.56 -22.24 33.93
CA LEU A 3 21.25 -22.74 34.33
C LEU A 3 20.55 -23.53 33.23
N GLY A 4 19.61 -24.37 33.69
CA GLY A 4 18.73 -25.24 32.94
C GLY A 4 18.12 -24.65 31.68
N PHE A 5 18.08 -25.47 30.65
CA PHE A 5 17.21 -25.33 29.50
C PHE A 5 16.72 -26.73 29.13
N LEU A 6 15.78 -27.24 29.92
CA LEU A 6 15.05 -28.45 29.59
C LEU A 6 13.70 -28.03 29.00
N VAL A 7 13.35 -28.69 27.89
CA VAL A 7 12.01 -28.79 27.27
C VAL A 7 11.54 -27.58 26.46
N ILE A 8 11.72 -27.65 25.14
CA ILE A 8 10.67 -27.79 24.09
C ILE A 8 11.40 -28.36 22.86
N SER A 9 11.59 -29.67 22.71
CA SER A 9 10.67 -30.64 22.08
C SER A 9 9.91 -30.10 20.86
N GLU A 10 10.52 -30.30 19.69
CA GLU A 10 9.90 -30.61 18.40
C GLU A 10 8.66 -29.83 17.96
N CYS A 11 8.87 -28.84 17.07
CA CYS A 11 7.98 -28.57 15.95
C CYS A 11 8.84 -28.18 14.74
N GLY A 12 9.05 -29.12 13.82
CA GLY A 12 9.80 -28.90 12.59
C GLY A 12 9.07 -27.91 11.67
N HIS A 13 9.42 -26.62 11.72
CA HIS A 13 8.93 -25.58 10.81
C HIS A 13 9.97 -24.45 10.61
N GLY A 14 11.25 -24.80 10.51
CA GLY A 14 12.35 -23.84 10.30
C GLY A 14 12.47 -23.28 8.88
N SER A 15 11.77 -23.85 7.89
CA SER A 15 11.94 -23.49 6.47
C SER A 15 10.88 -22.53 5.91
N GLN A 16 9.86 -22.15 6.70
CA GLN A 16 8.75 -21.31 6.21
C GLN A 16 8.90 -19.80 6.49
N HIS A 17 9.95 -19.37 7.20
CA HIS A 17 10.17 -17.95 7.48
C HIS A 17 10.80 -17.19 6.30
N ALA A 18 11.66 -17.84 5.51
CA ALA A 18 12.34 -17.20 4.37
C ALA A 18 11.38 -16.82 3.23
N ALA A 19 10.35 -17.64 2.99
CA ALA A 19 9.38 -17.42 1.91
C ALA A 19 8.47 -16.20 2.13
N LYS A 20 8.33 -15.73 3.39
CA LYS A 20 7.50 -14.55 3.71
C LYS A 20 8.21 -13.22 3.48
N VAL A 21 9.52 -13.22 3.27
CA VAL A 21 10.33 -12.00 3.09
C VAL A 21 10.20 -11.43 1.66
N VAL A 22 9.67 -12.23 0.70
CA VAL A 22 9.55 -11.84 -0.72
C VAL A 22 8.08 -11.77 -1.16
N GLN A 23 7.17 -11.43 -0.24
CA GLN A 23 5.76 -11.28 -0.61
C GLN A 23 5.48 -9.83 -1.01
N ALA A 24 5.29 -9.59 -2.32
CA ALA A 24 4.83 -8.31 -2.81
C ALA A 24 3.38 -8.04 -2.36
N SER A 25 3.11 -6.80 -1.96
CA SER A 25 1.74 -6.39 -1.60
C SER A 25 0.82 -6.41 -2.82
N ASP A 26 -0.47 -6.71 -2.60
CA ASP A 26 -1.47 -6.68 -3.66
C ASP A 26 -1.56 -5.27 -4.26
N SER A 27 -1.40 -5.16 -5.58
CA SER A 27 -1.43 -3.86 -6.28
C SER A 27 -2.69 -3.03 -6.02
N ARG A 28 -3.83 -3.67 -5.73
CA ARG A 28 -5.09 -2.99 -5.40
C ARG A 28 -5.04 -2.34 -4.03
N LEU A 29 -4.37 -2.98 -3.07
CA LEU A 29 -4.13 -2.41 -1.75
C LEU A 29 -3.12 -1.27 -1.83
N ILE A 30 -2.04 -1.43 -2.62
CA ILE A 30 -1.06 -0.37 -2.85
C ILE A 30 -1.74 0.87 -3.45
N TYR A 31 -2.60 0.70 -4.46
CA TYR A 31 -3.32 1.80 -5.08
C TYR A 31 -4.27 2.51 -4.10
N TYR A 32 -4.98 1.75 -3.26
CA TYR A 32 -5.80 2.30 -2.18
C TYR A 32 -4.96 3.13 -1.19
N MET A 33 -3.79 2.61 -0.78
CA MET A 33 -2.87 3.32 0.12
C MET A 33 -2.28 4.57 -0.52
N ALA A 34 -1.96 4.54 -1.81
CA ALA A 34 -1.50 5.72 -2.55
C ALA A 34 -2.58 6.84 -2.56
N GLY A 35 -3.86 6.47 -2.67
CA GLY A 35 -4.97 7.43 -2.49
C GLY A 35 -5.02 8.05 -1.09
N TYR A 36 -4.72 7.28 -0.04
CA TYR A 36 -4.59 7.80 1.33
C TYR A 36 -3.40 8.76 1.47
N VAL A 37 -2.25 8.42 0.89
CA VAL A 37 -1.07 9.30 0.85
C VAL A 37 -1.44 10.61 0.16
N ALA A 38 -2.11 10.57 -1.00
CA ALA A 38 -2.57 11.77 -1.70
C ALA A 38 -3.42 12.66 -0.78
N ARG A 39 -4.40 12.07 -0.07
CA ARG A 39 -5.26 12.81 0.87
C ARG A 39 -4.47 13.51 1.97
N LYS A 40 -3.51 12.81 2.58
CA LYS A 40 -2.68 13.37 3.67
C LYS A 40 -1.76 14.48 3.15
N SER A 41 -1.15 14.29 1.99
CA SER A 41 -0.29 15.28 1.36
C SER A 41 -1.07 16.55 1.01
N ILE A 42 -2.24 16.44 0.36
CA ILE A 42 -3.07 17.59 -0.02
C ILE A 42 -3.51 18.40 1.21
N ALA A 43 -3.92 17.70 2.28
CA ALA A 43 -4.29 18.36 3.53
C ALA A 43 -3.14 19.15 4.17
N CYS A 44 -1.88 18.75 3.90
CA CYS A 44 -0.68 19.41 4.42
C CYS A 44 -0.20 20.55 3.52
N THR A 45 -0.04 20.30 2.22
CA THR A 45 0.72 21.17 1.31
C THR A 45 -0.09 22.37 0.81
N LYS A 46 -1.44 22.37 0.88
CA LYS A 46 -2.35 23.46 0.43
C LYS A 46 -2.02 24.10 -0.94
N CYS A 47 -1.27 23.39 -1.79
CA CYS A 47 -0.84 23.85 -3.10
C CYS A 47 -1.68 23.14 -4.17
N ALA A 48 -2.34 23.93 -5.03
CA ALA A 48 -3.22 23.40 -6.07
C ALA A 48 -2.46 22.58 -7.11
N GLU A 49 -1.29 23.06 -7.55
CA GLU A 49 -0.46 22.35 -8.53
C GLU A 49 0.04 21.02 -7.98
N CYS A 50 0.54 21.00 -6.73
CA CYS A 50 0.92 19.75 -6.08
C CYS A 50 -0.27 18.78 -5.97
N SER A 51 -1.45 19.28 -5.64
CA SER A 51 -2.66 18.45 -5.54
C SER A 51 -3.02 17.81 -6.88
N GLN A 52 -2.90 18.56 -7.98
CA GLN A 52 -3.12 18.03 -9.33
C GLN A 52 -2.09 16.96 -9.72
N GLN A 53 -0.82 17.12 -9.31
CA GLN A 53 0.19 16.10 -9.59
C GLN A 53 0.01 14.81 -8.79
N LEU A 54 -0.68 14.87 -7.64
CA LEU A 54 -0.92 13.72 -6.76
C LEU A 54 -2.18 12.93 -7.13
N LEU A 55 -3.10 13.52 -7.89
CA LEU A 55 -4.40 12.93 -8.21
C LEU A 55 -4.51 12.53 -9.68
N GLN A 56 -5.30 11.49 -9.93
CA GLN A 56 -5.75 11.15 -11.27
C GLN A 56 -6.67 12.26 -11.81
N ALA A 57 -6.57 12.55 -13.11
CA ALA A 57 -7.47 13.49 -13.76
C ALA A 57 -8.92 12.97 -13.77
N LYS A 58 -9.88 13.88 -13.67
CA LYS A 58 -11.31 13.52 -13.53
C LYS A 58 -11.86 12.71 -14.70
N ASP A 59 -11.36 12.95 -15.90
CA ASP A 59 -11.82 12.30 -17.14
C ASP A 59 -11.00 11.06 -17.50
N GLU A 60 -10.00 10.71 -16.69
CA GLU A 60 -9.16 9.53 -16.92
C GLU A 60 -9.84 8.28 -16.35
N SER A 61 -9.85 7.19 -17.13
CA SER A 61 -10.34 5.90 -16.66
C SER A 61 -9.41 5.35 -15.59
N PRO A 62 -9.92 4.91 -14.42
CA PRO A 62 -9.10 4.27 -13.40
C PRO A 62 -8.41 3.00 -13.94
N PRO A 63 -7.18 2.69 -13.50
CA PRO A 63 -6.50 1.45 -13.87
C PRO A 63 -7.13 0.24 -13.17
N ALA A 64 -6.81 -0.98 -13.61
CA ALA A 64 -7.31 -2.22 -12.99
C ALA A 64 -6.98 -2.34 -11.48
N ALA A 65 -5.85 -1.76 -11.06
CA ALA A 65 -5.47 -1.68 -9.64
C ALA A 65 -6.47 -0.88 -8.80
N ALA A 66 -7.25 0.02 -9.40
CA ALA A 66 -8.28 0.79 -8.71
C ALA A 66 -9.54 -0.02 -8.37
N SER A 67 -9.65 -1.28 -8.81
CA SER A 67 -10.85 -2.12 -8.59
C SER A 67 -11.28 -2.23 -7.13
N LEU A 68 -10.33 -2.36 -6.19
CA LEU A 68 -10.65 -2.34 -4.76
C LEU A 68 -11.17 -0.98 -4.32
N THR A 69 -10.45 0.10 -4.66
CA THR A 69 -10.84 1.48 -4.32
C THR A 69 -12.25 1.77 -4.83
N ALA A 70 -12.54 1.45 -6.09
CA ALA A 70 -13.85 1.63 -6.70
C ALA A 70 -14.94 0.81 -6.01
N ALA A 71 -14.66 -0.43 -5.61
CA ALA A 71 -15.63 -1.28 -4.93
C ALA A 71 -16.04 -0.76 -3.54
N VAL A 72 -15.16 0.00 -2.88
CA VAL A 72 -15.40 0.54 -1.53
C VAL A 72 -15.64 2.06 -1.49
N ASP A 73 -15.54 2.73 -2.63
CA ASP A 73 -15.74 4.17 -2.73
C ASP A 73 -17.22 4.54 -2.56
N ARG A 74 -17.45 5.53 -1.71
CA ARG A 74 -18.77 6.11 -1.42
C ARG A 74 -18.81 7.60 -1.75
N GLY A 75 -17.96 8.04 -2.69
CA GLY A 75 -17.86 9.42 -3.14
C GLY A 75 -16.84 10.26 -2.36
N GLY A 76 -15.90 9.62 -1.66
CA GLY A 76 -14.94 10.32 -0.82
C GLY A 76 -13.48 9.94 -1.05
N LEU A 77 -13.21 8.79 -1.69
CA LEU A 77 -11.84 8.34 -1.89
C LEU A 77 -11.15 9.16 -2.99
N LEU A 78 -9.84 9.33 -2.84
CA LEU A 78 -9.01 10.00 -3.82
C LEU A 78 -8.27 8.96 -4.63
N TYR A 79 -8.31 9.13 -5.96
CA TYR A 79 -7.62 8.27 -6.90
C TYR A 79 -6.23 8.87 -7.15
N PRO A 80 -5.14 8.18 -6.78
CA PRO A 80 -3.78 8.70 -6.93
C PRO A 80 -3.41 8.81 -8.42
N SER A 81 -2.55 9.78 -8.73
CA SER A 81 -1.93 9.85 -10.06
C SER A 81 -1.05 8.64 -10.32
N ALA A 82 -0.80 8.34 -11.60
CA ALA A 82 0.12 7.26 -12.00
C ALA A 82 1.52 7.44 -11.37
N LYS A 83 2.02 8.67 -11.28
CA LYS A 83 3.31 8.99 -10.67
C LYS A 83 3.34 8.68 -9.17
N LEU A 84 2.29 9.07 -8.43
CA LEU A 84 2.21 8.79 -7.00
C LEU A 84 2.06 7.30 -6.73
N ASN A 85 1.22 6.60 -7.50
CA ASN A 85 1.06 5.16 -7.37
C ASN A 85 2.38 4.41 -7.64
N ALA A 86 3.13 4.80 -8.68
CA ALA A 86 4.44 4.23 -8.98
C ALA A 86 5.44 4.46 -7.83
N LEU A 87 5.46 5.67 -7.26
CA LEU A 87 6.29 5.98 -6.09
C LEU A 87 5.96 5.06 -4.92
N VAL A 88 4.69 4.96 -4.53
CA VAL A 88 4.26 4.11 -3.39
C VAL A 88 4.52 2.62 -3.65
N THR A 89 4.42 2.17 -4.90
CA THR A 89 4.75 0.78 -5.28
C THR A 89 6.24 0.46 -5.12
N SER A 90 7.11 1.47 -5.21
CA SER A 90 8.57 1.30 -5.13
C SER A 90 9.15 1.33 -3.70
N LEU A 91 8.31 1.60 -2.69
CA LEU A 91 8.68 1.63 -1.27
C LEU A 91 8.65 0.22 -0.66
#